data_AF-A0A2R7RY16-F1
#
_entry.id   AF-A0A2R7RY16-F1
#
_cell.length_a   1.000
_cell.length_b   1.000
_cell.length_c   1.000
_cell.angle_alpha   90.00
_cell.angle_beta   90.00
_cell.angle_gamma   90.00
#
_symmetry.space_group_name_H-M   'P 1'
#
loop_
_entity.id
_entity.type
_entity.pdbx_description
1 polymer ?
#
loop_
_entity_poly.entity_id
_entity_poly.type
_entity_poly.pdbx_seq_one_letter_code
_entity_poly.pdbx_strand_id
1 'polypeptide(L)'
;RAELQAFRAVPVRGDGATTRAFALETTIGYDASPGPLTPTGRNLDVAMQGNAWLAVQANDGTEAYTRAGSLDVNAEGLLVMRNGLPVLGDGGPINVPPNSAVEIGSDGTISAKAPNQRPTTVGKLKMVTPEVPLTRGDDGLFRAAEGDLPADATARLQDGALEGSNVSPVGTMVAMIAAGRQFEQQMKLLQIAQTQGQQSAKLLGST
;
A
#
# COMPACT_ATOMS: atom_id res chain seq x y z
N ARG A 1 -3.74 -0.40 3.08
CA ARG A 1 -3.96 1.01 3.49
C ARG A 1 -4.82 1.68 2.43
N ALA A 2 -5.72 2.57 2.82
CA ALA A 2 -6.54 3.35 1.90
C ALA A 2 -5.67 4.35 1.15
N GLU A 3 -5.88 4.43 -0.16
CA GLU A 3 -5.17 5.34 -1.04
C GLU A 3 -5.91 6.67 -1.12
N LEU A 4 -5.21 7.78 -0.89
CA LEU A 4 -5.77 9.11 -1.01
C LEU A 4 -5.51 9.61 -2.43
N GLN A 5 -6.56 9.57 -3.23
CA GLN A 5 -6.54 10.04 -4.62
C GLN A 5 -7.00 11.50 -4.67
N ALA A 6 -6.33 12.30 -5.49
CA ALA A 6 -6.89 13.56 -5.94
C ALA A 6 -6.83 13.70 -7.45
N PHE A 7 -7.85 14.38 -7.96
CA PHE A 7 -7.93 14.80 -9.33
C PHE A 7 -7.34 16.21 -9.43
N ARG A 8 -6.21 16.34 -10.14
CA ARG A 8 -5.64 17.65 -10.49
C ARG A 8 -5.98 17.95 -11.95
N ALA A 9 -6.64 19.08 -12.17
CA ALA A 9 -6.80 19.63 -13.51
C ALA A 9 -5.46 20.22 -13.99
N VAL A 10 -4.89 19.66 -15.05
CA VAL A 10 -3.70 20.21 -15.70
C VAL A 10 -4.13 20.86 -17.02
N PRO A 11 -3.95 22.19 -17.17
CA PRO A 11 -4.31 22.88 -18.41
C PRO A 11 -3.37 22.46 -19.54
N VAL A 12 -3.92 22.23 -20.73
CA VAL A 12 -3.14 21.96 -21.93
C VAL A 12 -2.37 23.23 -22.31
N ARG A 13 -1.04 23.13 -22.38
CA ARG A 13 -0.20 24.22 -22.86
C ARG A 13 -0.23 24.26 -24.39
N GLY A 14 -0.69 25.38 -24.96
CA GLY A 14 -0.66 25.70 -26.38
C GLY A 14 -0.88 27.20 -26.59
N ASP A 15 -0.60 27.73 -27.78
CA ASP A 15 -0.64 29.18 -28.15
C ASP A 15 -2.06 29.79 -28.22
N GLY A 16 -3.03 29.25 -27.46
CA GLY A 16 -4.41 29.74 -27.41
C GLY A 16 -4.98 29.78 -26.00
N ALA A 17 -6.24 30.19 -25.86
CA ALA A 17 -6.93 30.18 -24.56
C ALA A 17 -6.90 28.77 -23.93
N THR A 18 -6.54 28.67 -22.65
CA THR A 18 -6.35 27.41 -21.90
C THR A 18 -7.67 26.74 -21.52
N THR A 19 -8.59 26.62 -22.47
CA THR A 19 -9.96 26.10 -22.26
C THR A 19 -10.01 24.57 -22.16
N ARG A 20 -8.92 23.86 -22.46
CA ARG A 20 -8.83 22.39 -22.34
C ARG A 20 -7.95 22.02 -21.15
N ALA A 21 -8.49 21.20 -20.24
CA ALA A 21 -7.75 20.63 -19.12
C ALA A 21 -7.93 19.11 -19.11
N PHE A 22 -6.84 18.37 -18.87
CA PHE A 22 -6.93 16.95 -18.54
C PHE A 22 -7.05 16.80 -17.03
N ALA A 23 -7.94 15.93 -16.57
CA ALA A 23 -7.93 15.47 -15.19
C ALA A 23 -6.87 14.37 -15.08
N LEU A 24 -5.76 14.66 -14.41
CA LEU A 24 -4.80 13.63 -14.02
C LEU A 24 -5.14 13.21 -12.59
N GLU A 25 -5.32 11.91 -12.41
CA GLU A 25 -5.40 11.30 -11.09
C GLU A 25 -4.00 11.18 -10.54
N THR A 26 -3.77 11.74 -9.34
CA THR A 26 -2.52 11.60 -8.62
C THR A 26 -2.80 11.03 -7.25
N THR A 27 -2.04 10.01 -6.88
CA THR A 27 -2.02 9.50 -5.51
C THR A 27 -1.24 10.48 -4.66
N ILE A 28 -1.95 11.31 -3.88
CA ILE A 28 -1.28 12.30 -3.00
C ILE A 28 -0.66 11.60 -1.79
N GLY A 29 -1.17 10.42 -1.42
CA GLY A 29 -0.64 9.65 -0.30
C GLY A 29 -1.56 8.50 0.09
N TYR A 30 -1.46 8.10 1.34
CA TYR A 30 -2.26 7.01 1.92
C TYR A 30 -2.74 7.41 3.31
N ASP A 31 -3.86 6.84 3.75
CA ASP A 31 -4.29 6.98 5.14
C ASP A 31 -3.46 6.05 6.02
N ALA A 32 -2.61 6.62 6.87
CA ALA A 32 -1.74 5.93 7.81
C ALA A 32 -2.47 5.38 9.06
N SER A 33 -3.76 5.69 9.24
CA SER A 33 -4.56 5.17 10.36
C SER A 33 -4.55 3.63 10.39
N PRO A 34 -4.39 3.00 11.57
CA PRO A 34 -4.38 1.55 11.68
C PRO A 34 -5.73 0.95 11.26
N GLY A 35 -5.68 -0.19 10.57
CA GLY A 35 -6.87 -0.97 10.24
C GLY A 35 -7.36 -1.81 11.43
N PRO A 36 -8.53 -2.44 11.32
CA PRO A 36 -9.01 -3.37 12.34
C PRO A 36 -8.08 -4.58 12.45
N LEU A 37 -7.72 -4.96 13.68
CA LEU A 37 -6.94 -6.17 13.95
C LEU A 37 -7.87 -7.38 14.02
N THR A 38 -7.59 -8.40 13.22
CA THR A 38 -8.34 -9.67 13.23
C THR A 38 -7.46 -10.78 13.78
N PRO A 39 -7.78 -11.38 14.93
CA PRO A 39 -7.06 -12.55 15.42
C PRO A 39 -7.35 -13.75 14.51
N THR A 40 -6.31 -14.37 13.97
CA THR A 40 -6.40 -15.57 13.12
C THR A 40 -5.97 -16.84 13.86
N GLY A 41 -5.14 -16.70 14.90
CA GLY A 41 -4.57 -17.82 15.65
C GLY A 41 -3.49 -18.60 14.89
N ARG A 42 -3.04 -18.12 13.72
CA ARG A 42 -1.95 -18.74 12.95
C ARG A 42 -0.62 -18.08 13.33
N ASN A 43 0.38 -18.88 13.71
CA ASN A 43 1.69 -18.39 14.17
C ASN A 43 2.46 -17.53 13.15
N LEU A 44 2.17 -17.70 11.86
CA LEU A 44 2.78 -16.95 10.75
C LEU A 44 1.94 -15.74 10.31
N ASP A 45 0.83 -15.46 10.98
CA ASP A 45 0.11 -14.21 10.81
C ASP A 45 0.55 -13.24 11.91
N VAL A 46 1.10 -12.10 11.50
CA VAL A 46 1.58 -11.04 12.40
C VAL A 46 0.94 -9.71 12.04
N ALA A 47 0.73 -8.88 13.06
CA ALA A 47 0.24 -7.52 12.89
C ALA A 47 1.17 -6.54 13.61
N MET A 48 1.74 -5.60 12.87
CA MET A 48 2.66 -4.60 13.42
C MET A 48 1.90 -3.58 14.28
N GLN A 49 2.43 -3.28 15.46
CA GLN A 49 1.82 -2.33 16.38
C GLN A 49 2.27 -0.90 16.10
N GLY A 50 1.37 0.06 16.30
CA GLY A 50 1.67 1.48 16.14
C GLY A 50 2.10 1.83 14.71
N ASN A 51 3.19 2.59 14.59
CA ASN A 51 3.75 3.02 13.29
C ASN A 51 4.84 2.07 12.75
N ALA A 52 4.95 0.83 13.25
CA ALA A 52 5.93 -0.12 12.75
C ALA A 52 5.53 -0.70 11.38
N TRP A 53 6.52 -0.94 10.53
CA TRP A 53 6.38 -1.54 9.19
C TRP A 53 7.34 -2.71 9.05
N LEU A 54 6.91 -3.73 8.30
CA LEU A 54 7.74 -4.90 8.01
C LEU A 54 8.58 -4.64 6.75
N ALA A 55 9.88 -4.92 6.81
CA ALA A 55 10.75 -4.86 5.65
C ALA A 55 10.69 -6.17 4.84
N VAL A 56 10.59 -6.02 3.52
CA VAL A 56 10.50 -7.10 2.54
C VAL A 56 11.37 -6.77 1.35
N GLN A 57 11.81 -7.81 0.63
CA GLN A 57 12.57 -7.64 -0.59
C GLN A 57 11.60 -7.59 -1.77
N ALA A 58 11.61 -6.49 -2.52
CA ALA A 58 10.88 -6.37 -3.77
C ALA A 58 11.54 -7.20 -4.89
N ASN A 59 10.82 -7.43 -5.99
CA ASN A 59 11.32 -8.23 -7.12
C ASN A 59 12.57 -7.64 -7.81
N ASP A 60 12.79 -6.34 -7.66
CA ASP A 60 13.99 -5.63 -8.14
C ASP A 60 15.20 -5.80 -7.20
N GLY A 61 15.02 -6.51 -6.07
CA GLY A 61 16.04 -6.73 -5.05
C GLY A 61 16.14 -5.61 -4.02
N THR A 62 15.41 -4.50 -4.19
CA THR A 62 15.39 -3.37 -3.26
C THR A 62 14.57 -3.66 -2.01
N GLU A 63 14.89 -2.97 -0.93
CA GLU A 63 14.09 -3.02 0.29
C GLU A 63 12.82 -2.20 0.13
N ALA A 64 11.70 -2.79 0.51
CA ALA A 64 10.41 -2.15 0.57
C ALA A 64 9.70 -2.52 1.87
N TYR A 65 8.64 -1.78 2.18
CA TYR A 65 7.94 -1.88 3.45
C TYR A 65 6.47 -2.21 3.24
N THR A 66 5.91 -2.94 4.18
CA THR A 66 4.52 -3.37 4.11
C THR A 66 3.87 -3.44 5.49
N ARG A 67 2.54 -3.31 5.49
CA ARG A 67 1.68 -3.61 6.64
C ARG A 67 1.07 -5.01 6.59
N ALA A 68 1.23 -5.72 5.49
CA ALA A 68 0.77 -7.10 5.38
C ALA A 68 1.69 -7.99 6.20
N GLY A 69 1.12 -8.77 7.12
CA GLY A 69 1.87 -9.72 7.92
C GLY A 69 1.36 -11.15 7.79
N SER A 70 0.75 -11.51 6.65
CA SER A 70 0.47 -12.92 6.36
C SER A 70 1.67 -13.55 5.70
N LEU A 71 2.43 -14.31 6.51
CA LEU A 71 3.69 -14.92 6.14
C LEU A 71 3.51 -16.43 5.90
N ASP A 72 4.41 -16.99 5.10
CA ASP A 72 4.50 -18.40 4.80
C ASP A 72 5.97 -18.81 4.61
N VAL A 73 6.25 -20.10 4.64
CA VAL A 73 7.58 -20.64 4.34
C VAL A 73 7.52 -21.33 2.98
N ASN A 74 8.32 -20.88 2.02
CA ASN A 74 8.34 -21.46 0.69
C ASN A 74 9.10 -22.80 0.63
N ALA A 75 9.12 -23.44 -0.54
CA ALA A 75 9.79 -24.72 -0.73
C ALA A 75 11.31 -24.64 -0.53
N GLU A 76 11.90 -23.47 -0.74
CA GLU A 76 13.31 -23.16 -0.52
C GLU A 76 13.66 -22.92 0.96
N GLY A 77 12.66 -22.94 1.86
CA GLY A 77 12.82 -22.67 3.28
C GLY A 77 12.87 -21.17 3.64
N LEU A 78 12.65 -20.27 2.70
CA LEU A 78 12.62 -18.83 2.96
C LEU A 78 11.27 -18.41 3.54
N LEU A 79 11.32 -17.49 4.50
CA LEU A 79 10.13 -16.80 4.98
C LEU A 79 9.70 -15.78 3.92
N VAL A 80 8.51 -15.99 3.37
CA VAL A 80 7.94 -15.16 2.32
C VAL A 80 6.58 -14.62 2.77
N MET A 81 6.16 -13.54 2.16
CA MET A 81 4.76 -13.13 2.21
C MET A 81 3.91 -14.00 1.28
N ARG A 82 2.59 -13.94 1.44
CA ARG A 82 1.63 -14.64 0.57
C ARG A 82 1.71 -14.29 -0.93
N ASN A 83 2.32 -13.16 -1.27
CA ASN A 83 2.61 -12.76 -2.66
C ASN A 83 3.97 -13.28 -3.17
N GLY A 84 4.68 -14.10 -2.39
CA GLY A 84 5.97 -14.70 -2.73
C GLY A 84 7.20 -13.82 -2.45
N LEU A 85 7.02 -12.62 -1.90
CA LEU A 85 8.14 -11.73 -1.59
C LEU A 85 8.91 -12.19 -0.35
N PRO A 86 10.24 -12.29 -0.39
CA PRO A 86 11.05 -12.61 0.78
C PRO A 86 10.91 -11.55 1.88
N VAL A 87 10.78 -12.00 3.12
CA VAL A 87 10.79 -11.13 4.29
C VAL A 87 12.23 -10.89 4.73
N LEU A 88 12.58 -9.62 4.99
CA LEU A 88 13.91 -9.24 5.43
C LEU A 88 14.01 -9.27 6.95
N GLY A 89 15.11 -9.83 7.44
CA GLY A 89 15.55 -9.76 8.82
C GLY A 89 16.77 -8.87 9.01
N ASP A 90 17.35 -8.91 10.21
CA ASP A 90 18.55 -8.13 10.57
C ASP A 90 19.77 -8.36 9.65
N GLY A 91 19.82 -9.51 8.95
CA GLY A 91 20.93 -9.90 8.06
C GLY A 91 20.53 -10.24 6.63
N GLY A 92 19.32 -9.86 6.18
CA GLY A 92 18.78 -10.22 4.86
C GLY A 92 17.62 -11.22 4.92
N PRO A 93 17.31 -11.93 3.81
CA PRO A 93 16.21 -12.88 3.76
C PRO A 93 16.32 -13.98 4.82
N ILE A 94 15.21 -14.29 5.49
CA ILE A 94 15.21 -15.24 6.62
C ILE A 94 15.01 -16.66 6.08
N ASN A 95 15.96 -17.55 6.40
CA ASN A 95 15.90 -18.97 6.03
C ASN A 95 15.53 -19.84 7.24
N VAL A 96 14.42 -20.55 7.13
CA VAL A 96 13.82 -21.43 8.12
C VAL A 96 14.23 -22.89 7.84
N PRO A 97 14.72 -23.64 8.83
CA PRO A 97 15.04 -25.06 8.68
C PRO A 97 13.82 -25.88 8.21
N PRO A 98 14.00 -26.86 7.31
CA PRO A 98 12.91 -27.69 6.83
C PRO A 98 12.27 -28.50 7.97
N ASN A 99 10.97 -28.77 7.85
CA ASN A 99 10.17 -29.52 8.84
C ASN A 99 10.17 -28.92 10.25
N SER A 100 10.29 -27.60 10.37
CA SER A 100 10.22 -26.92 11.66
C SER A 100 8.92 -26.12 11.82
N ALA A 101 8.39 -26.10 13.05
CA ALA A 101 7.31 -25.20 13.41
C ALA A 101 7.91 -23.82 13.71
N VAL A 102 7.43 -22.78 13.02
CA VAL A 102 7.91 -21.41 13.18
C VAL A 102 7.01 -20.65 14.15
N GLU A 103 7.64 -19.97 15.09
CA GLU A 103 7.00 -19.07 16.04
C GLU A 103 7.67 -17.70 15.97
N ILE A 104 6.87 -16.65 15.96
CA ILE A 104 7.34 -15.27 15.90
C ILE A 104 6.96 -14.59 17.21
N GLY A 105 7.95 -14.11 17.94
CA GLY A 105 7.76 -13.35 19.17
C GLY A 105 7.30 -11.92 18.92
N SER A 106 6.71 -11.30 19.94
CA SER A 106 6.24 -9.90 19.90
C SER A 106 7.33 -8.85 19.58
N ASP A 107 8.59 -9.20 19.76
CA ASP A 107 9.76 -8.39 19.44
C ASP A 107 10.28 -8.61 18.00
N GLY A 108 9.63 -9.49 17.23
CA GLY A 108 10.04 -9.90 15.90
C GLY A 108 11.03 -11.05 15.87
N THR A 109 11.42 -11.62 17.01
CA THR A 109 12.35 -12.76 17.06
C THR A 109 11.65 -14.01 16.52
N ILE A 110 12.30 -14.68 15.57
CA ILE A 110 11.78 -15.88 14.92
C ILE A 110 12.50 -17.09 15.50
N SER A 111 11.72 -18.01 16.03
CA SER A 111 12.19 -19.31 16.50
C SER A 111 11.62 -20.43 15.65
N ALA A 112 12.45 -21.41 15.33
CA ALA A 112 12.05 -22.64 14.67
C ALA A 112 12.20 -23.81 15.64
N LYS A 113 11.20 -24.69 15.67
CA LYS A 113 11.21 -25.91 16.47
C LYS A 113 11.07 -27.12 15.56
N ALA A 114 12.17 -27.85 15.40
CA ALA A 114 12.15 -29.16 14.75
C ALA A 114 11.53 -30.23 15.68
N PRO A 115 10.99 -31.33 15.12
CA PRO A 115 10.47 -32.46 15.90
C PRO A 115 11.53 -32.97 16.90
N ASN A 116 11.15 -33.11 18.16
CA ASN A 116 12.01 -33.59 19.25
C ASN A 116 13.24 -32.72 19.57
N GLN A 117 13.29 -31.47 19.12
CA GLN A 117 14.34 -30.52 19.46
C GLN A 117 13.80 -29.33 20.25
N ARG A 118 14.70 -28.63 20.95
CA ARG A 118 14.38 -27.34 21.58
C ARG A 118 14.22 -26.27 20.49
N PRO A 119 13.33 -25.27 20.67
CA PRO A 119 13.27 -24.13 19.77
C PRO A 119 14.63 -23.45 19.65
N THR A 120 15.04 -23.12 18.43
CA THR A 120 16.24 -22.36 18.14
C THR A 120 15.88 -21.06 17.45
N THR A 121 16.56 -19.97 17.81
CA THR A 121 16.37 -18.68 17.14
C THR A 121 17.00 -18.73 15.75
N VAL A 122 16.20 -18.41 14.73
CA VAL A 122 16.61 -18.42 13.32
C VAL A 122 16.99 -17.02 12.85
N GLY A 123 16.33 -16.00 13.38
CA GLY A 123 16.58 -14.61 13.03
C GLY A 123 15.59 -13.68 13.71
N LYS A 124 15.59 -12.43 13.29
CA LYS A 124 14.65 -11.41 13.77
C LYS A 124 14.14 -10.62 12.58
N LEU A 125 12.84 -10.35 12.55
CA LEU A 125 12.19 -9.54 11.52
C LEU A 125 12.72 -8.11 11.58
N LYS A 126 13.12 -7.58 10.43
CA LYS A 126 13.47 -6.16 10.30
C LYS A 126 12.17 -5.36 10.28
N MET A 127 11.89 -4.69 11.39
CA MET A 127 10.80 -3.74 11.51
C MET A 127 11.36 -2.32 11.53
N VAL A 128 10.66 -1.39 10.88
CA VAL A 128 11.08 0.02 10.80
C VAL A 128 9.95 0.93 11.22
N THR A 129 10.29 2.05 11.86
CA THR A 129 9.33 3.09 12.21
C THR A 129 9.72 4.37 11.47
N PRO A 130 9.07 4.69 10.34
CA PRO A 130 9.44 5.84 9.54
C PRO A 130 9.04 7.15 10.23
N GLU A 131 9.96 8.12 10.27
CA GLU A 131 9.69 9.49 10.74
C GLU A 131 9.00 10.34 9.66
N VAL A 132 9.29 10.06 8.40
CA VAL A 132 8.73 10.73 7.21
C VAL A 132 7.74 9.78 6.52
N PRO A 133 6.62 10.27 5.96
CA PRO A 133 5.69 9.42 5.23
C PRO A 133 6.37 8.64 4.09
N LEU A 134 6.07 7.36 4.00
CA LEU A 134 6.58 6.51 2.94
C LEU A 134 5.85 6.77 1.61
N THR A 135 6.52 6.53 0.50
CA THR A 135 5.90 6.61 -0.83
C THR A 135 5.42 5.23 -1.24
N ARG A 136 4.14 5.11 -1.63
CA ARG A 136 3.59 3.86 -2.16
C ARG A 136 3.98 3.71 -3.64
N GLY A 137 4.53 2.56 -4.01
CA GLY A 137 4.79 2.18 -5.40
C GLY A 137 3.58 1.52 -6.06
N ASP A 138 3.66 1.34 -7.38
CA ASP A 138 2.61 0.69 -8.19
C ASP A 138 2.41 -0.79 -7.83
N ASP A 139 3.43 -1.42 -7.24
CA ASP A 139 3.40 -2.77 -6.67
C ASP A 139 2.66 -2.86 -5.33
N GLY A 140 2.22 -1.73 -4.80
CA GLY A 140 1.54 -1.61 -3.51
C GLY A 140 2.45 -1.68 -2.30
N LEU A 141 3.77 -1.77 -2.50
CA LEU A 141 4.79 -1.69 -1.45
C LEU A 141 5.16 -0.24 -1.17
N PHE A 142 5.70 0.01 0.01
CA PHE A 142 6.09 1.34 0.45
C PHE A 142 7.61 1.48 0.44
N ARG A 143 8.12 2.63 0.02
CA ARG A 143 9.56 2.91 -0.05
C ARG A 143 9.83 4.25 0.62
N ALA A 144 10.95 4.33 1.33
CA ALA A 144 11.39 5.60 1.91
C ALA A 144 12.07 6.46 0.84
N ALA A 145 11.93 7.78 0.93
CA ALA A 145 12.50 8.71 -0.04
C ALA A 145 14.04 8.80 0.06
N GLU A 146 14.60 8.57 1.25
CA GLU A 146 16.03 8.70 1.54
C GLU A 146 16.77 7.35 1.57
N GLY A 147 16.16 6.28 1.05
CA GLY A 147 16.73 4.93 1.02
C GLY A 147 16.30 4.05 2.19
N ASP A 148 17.07 2.99 2.45
CA ASP A 148 16.73 1.96 3.41
C ASP A 148 16.73 2.48 4.85
N LEU A 149 15.73 2.09 5.63
CA LEU A 149 15.53 2.53 7.00
C LEU A 149 16.24 1.57 7.97
N PRO A 150 16.81 2.08 9.06
CA PRO A 150 17.39 1.23 10.09
C PRO A 150 16.30 0.45 10.83
N ALA A 151 16.65 -0.76 11.29
CA ALA A 151 15.76 -1.58 12.11
C ALA A 151 15.48 -0.87 13.45
N ASP A 152 14.20 -0.79 13.83
CA ASP A 152 13.75 -0.23 15.09
C ASP A 152 13.64 -1.34 16.16
N ALA A 153 14.51 -1.26 17.18
CA ALA A 153 14.51 -2.21 18.29
C ALA A 153 13.30 -2.07 19.23
N THR A 154 12.60 -0.94 19.19
CA THR A 154 11.40 -0.65 19.99
C THR A 154 10.11 -1.08 19.30
N ALA A 155 10.16 -1.34 17.99
CA ALA A 155 9.03 -1.86 17.25
C ALA A 155 8.55 -3.19 17.84
N ARG A 156 7.23 -3.35 17.87
CA ARG A 156 6.55 -4.54 18.37
C ARG A 156 5.53 -5.01 17.36
N LEU A 157 5.25 -6.31 17.41
CA LEU A 157 4.19 -6.95 16.66
C LEU A 157 3.29 -7.75 17.59
N GLN A 158 2.10 -8.03 17.11
CA GLN A 158 1.18 -9.00 17.69
C GLN A 158 1.16 -10.25 16.82
N ASP A 159 1.46 -11.39 17.42
CA ASP A 159 1.37 -12.70 16.79
C ASP A 159 -0.08 -13.19 16.69
N GLY A 160 -0.34 -14.07 15.74
CA GLY A 160 -1.65 -14.69 15.55
C GLY A 160 -2.74 -13.71 15.11
N ALA A 161 -2.37 -12.58 14.52
CA ALA A 161 -3.31 -11.53 14.12
C ALA A 161 -2.92 -10.92 12.76
N LEU A 162 -3.90 -10.44 12.02
CA LEU A 162 -3.71 -9.70 10.78
C LEU A 162 -4.32 -8.30 10.88
N GLU A 163 -3.59 -7.32 10.37
CA GLU A 163 -4.13 -5.97 10.16
C GLU A 163 -4.99 -5.95 8.89
N GLY A 164 -6.26 -5.58 9.04
CA GLY A 164 -7.20 -5.43 7.94
C GLY A 164 -7.03 -4.11 7.18
N SER A 165 -7.71 -3.99 6.04
CA SER A 165 -7.77 -2.73 5.31
C SER A 165 -8.55 -1.67 6.11
N ASN A 166 -8.01 -0.46 6.20
CA ASN A 166 -8.72 0.73 6.68
C ASN A 166 -9.57 1.41 5.58
N VAL A 167 -9.83 0.70 4.47
CA VAL A 167 -10.72 1.20 3.40
C VAL A 167 -12.16 0.93 3.82
N SER A 168 -12.98 1.98 3.83
CA SER A 168 -14.43 1.85 4.04
C SER A 168 -15.14 1.62 2.70
N PRO A 169 -15.71 0.43 2.43
CA PRO A 169 -16.39 0.17 1.15
C PRO A 169 -17.56 1.12 0.89
N VAL A 170 -18.29 1.48 1.95
CA VAL A 170 -19.41 2.42 1.88
C VAL A 170 -18.91 3.81 1.47
N GLY A 171 -17.82 4.28 2.09
CA GLY A 171 -17.18 5.55 1.75
C GLY A 171 -16.70 5.56 0.29
N THR A 172 -16.06 4.48 -0.15
CA THR A 172 -15.58 4.35 -1.54
C THR A 172 -16.74 4.35 -2.55
N MET A 173 -17.86 3.68 -2.27
CA MET A 173 -19.04 3.70 -3.14
C MET A 173 -19.66 5.10 -3.25
N VAL A 174 -19.74 5.84 -2.13
CA VAL A 174 -20.23 7.24 -2.14
C VAL A 174 -19.31 8.12 -2.97
N ALA A 175 -18.00 7.97 -2.83
CA ALA A 175 -17.01 8.71 -3.64
C ALA A 175 -17.16 8.41 -5.14
N MET A 176 -17.38 7.14 -5.51
CA MET A 176 -17.64 6.74 -6.90
C MET A 176 -18.94 7.35 -7.45
N ILE A 177 -20.01 7.36 -6.66
CA ILE A 177 -21.28 8.00 -7.05
C ILE A 177 -21.08 9.51 -7.23
N ALA A 178 -20.34 10.16 -6.33
CA ALA A 178 -20.03 11.59 -6.43
C ALA A 178 -19.21 11.90 -7.69
N ALA A 179 -18.19 11.09 -7.99
CA ALA A 179 -17.39 11.22 -9.20
C ALA A 179 -18.23 11.01 -10.48
N GLY A 180 -19.13 10.02 -10.50
CA GLY A 180 -20.07 9.80 -11.60
C GLY A 180 -20.99 11.00 -11.84
N ARG A 181 -21.55 11.59 -10.77
CA ARG A 181 -22.37 12.81 -10.88
C ARG A 181 -21.58 14.01 -11.37
N GLN A 182 -20.33 14.16 -10.93
CA GLN A 182 -19.46 15.24 -11.40
C GLN A 182 -19.15 15.07 -12.89
N PHE A 183 -18.90 13.85 -13.36
CA PHE A 183 -18.74 13.55 -14.79
C PHE A 183 -20.02 13.87 -15.59
N GLU A 184 -21.19 13.47 -15.11
CA GLU A 184 -22.47 13.83 -15.76
C GLU A 184 -22.67 15.34 -15.85
N GLN A 185 -22.33 16.09 -14.81
CA GLN A 185 -22.38 17.56 -14.82
C GLN A 185 -21.42 18.14 -15.86
N GLN A 186 -20.19 17.63 -15.94
CA GLN A 186 -19.21 18.06 -16.94
C GLN A 186 -19.70 17.78 -18.37
N MET A 187 -20.29 16.61 -18.62
CA MET A 187 -20.87 16.27 -19.92
C MET A 187 -22.06 17.18 -20.27
N LYS A 188 -22.93 17.50 -19.31
CA LYS A 188 -24.02 18.47 -19.51
C LYS A 188 -23.48 19.86 -19.86
N LEU A 189 -22.42 20.33 -19.20
CA LEU A 189 -21.79 21.61 -19.53
C LEU A 189 -21.19 21.61 -20.94
N LEU A 190 -20.56 20.51 -21.37
CA LEU A 190 -20.05 20.36 -22.74
C LEU A 190 -21.19 20.40 -23.77
N GLN A 191 -22.31 19.73 -23.49
CA GLN A 191 -23.50 19.76 -24.34
C GLN A 191 -24.04 21.19 -24.48
N ILE A 192 -24.15 21.92 -23.37
CA ILE A 192 -24.61 23.33 -23.35
C ILE A 192 -23.66 24.20 -24.17
N ALA A 193 -22.34 24.06 -23.97
CA ALA A 193 -21.34 24.81 -24.73
C ALA A 193 -21.42 24.52 -26.24
N GLN A 194 -21.65 23.26 -26.63
CA GLN A 194 -21.83 22.88 -28.04
C GLN A 194 -23.10 23.50 -28.62
N THR A 195 -24.22 23.46 -27.90
CA THR A 195 -25.47 24.10 -28.34
C THR A 195 -25.30 25.62 -28.47
N GLN A 196 -24.64 26.27 -27.52
CA GLN A 196 -24.39 27.70 -27.56
C GLN A 196 -23.48 28.09 -28.73
N GLY A 197 -22.41 27.32 -28.98
CA GLY A 197 -21.55 27.52 -30.15
C GLY A 197 -22.30 27.40 -31.48
N GLN A 198 -23.20 26.43 -31.62
CA GLN A 198 -24.04 26.28 -32.82
C GLN A 198 -25.00 27.47 -33.01
N GLN A 199 -25.59 27.98 -31.92
CA GLN A 199 -26.46 29.15 -31.97
C GLN A 199 -25.70 30.42 -32.36
N SER A 200 -24.51 30.63 -31.77
CA SER A 200 -23.64 31.76 -32.15
C SER A 200 -23.19 31.69 -33.61
N ALA A 201 -22.84 30.51 -34.12
CA ALA A 201 -22.47 30.35 -35.53
C ALA A 201 -23.63 30.66 -36.49
N LYS A 202 -24.87 30.30 -36.14
CA LYS A 202 -26.06 30.67 -36.91
C LYS A 202 -26.28 32.18 -36.96
N LEU A 203 -26.03 32.88 -35.85
CA LEU A 203 -26.18 34.34 -35.78
C LEU A 203 -25.09 35.09 -36.56
N LEU A 204 -23.87 34.56 -36.61
CA LEU A 204 -22.76 35.15 -37.37
C LEU A 204 -22.81 34.84 -38.88
N GLY A 205 -23.47 33.75 -39.29
CA GLY A 205 -23.64 33.39 -40.70
C GLY A 205 -24.81 34.08 -41.41
N SER A 206 -25.61 34.89 -40.71
CA SER A 206 -26.77 35.60 -41.29
C SER A 206 -26.50 37.05 -41.66
N THR A 207 -25.23 37.45 -41.80
CA THR A 207 -24.77 38.73 -42.37
C THR A 207 -23.93 38.45 -43.60
#